data_AF-A0A1C0YBS1-F1
#
_entry.id   AF-A0A1C0YBS1-F1
#
_cell.length_a   1.000
_cell.length_b   1.000
_cell.length_c   1.000
_cell.angle_alpha   90.00
_cell.angle_beta   90.00
_cell.angle_gamma   90.00
#
_symmetry.space_group_name_H-M   'P 1'
#
loop_
_entity.id
_entity.type
_entity.pdbx_description
1 polymer ?
#
loop_
_entity_poly.entity_id
_entity_poly.type
_entity_poly.pdbx_seq_one_letter_code
_entity_poly.pdbx_strand_id
1 'polypeptide(L)' 'MIKKYRKYLAYPCIFFILITIGELYYEHKIQWEKNLFIFIGSIIVIYLFAFLYEWAKKPYSYKKE' A
#
# COMPACT_ATOMS: atom_id res chain seq x y z
N MET A 1 -5.81 -12.27 8.88
CA MET A 1 -5.93 -11.15 7.92
C MET A 1 -4.61 -10.40 7.78
N ILE A 2 -4.20 -9.54 8.73
CA ILE A 2 -3.04 -8.63 8.60
C ILE A 2 -1.68 -9.33 8.45
N LYS A 3 -1.41 -10.45 9.16
CA LYS A 3 -0.10 -11.13 9.14
C LYS A 3 0.37 -11.56 7.74
N LYS A 4 -0.55 -11.93 6.83
CA LYS A 4 -0.21 -12.43 5.49
C LYS A 4 0.19 -11.31 4.53
N TYR A 5 -0.34 -10.11 4.73
CA TYR A 5 -0.05 -8.95 3.88
C TYR A 5 1.05 -8.03 4.43
N ARG A 6 1.60 -8.32 5.62
CA ARG A 6 2.74 -7.59 6.19
C ARG A 6 3.94 -7.53 5.26
N LYS A 7 4.18 -8.57 4.45
CA LYS A 7 5.26 -8.56 3.44
C LYS A 7 5.03 -7.50 2.35
N TYR A 8 3.78 -7.22 1.99
CA TYR A 8 3.45 -6.19 0.99
C TYR A 8 3.58 -4.77 1.53
N LEU A 9 3.62 -4.58 2.86
CA LEU A 9 3.92 -3.29 3.47
C LEU A 9 5.40 -2.90 3.37
N ALA A 10 6.30 -3.84 3.09
CA ALA A 10 7.70 -3.52 2.84
C ALA A 10 7.86 -2.66 1.58
N TYR A 11 7.04 -2.91 0.55
CA TYR A 11 7.09 -2.19 -0.72
C TYR A 11 6.87 -0.68 -0.59
N PRO A 12 5.75 -0.19 -0.01
CA PRO A 12 5.53 1.24 0.16
C PRO A 12 6.57 1.88 1.08
N CYS A 13 7.10 1.17 2.08
CA CYS A 13 8.18 1.69 2.93
C CYS A 13 9.50 1.88 2.15
N ILE A 14 9.91 0.89 1.36
CA ILE A 14 11.12 0.99 0.53
C ILE A 14 10.95 2.12 -0.51
N PHE A 15 9.79 2.18 -1.15
CA PHE A 15 9.47 3.23 -2.12
C PHE A 15 9.53 4.63 -1.50
N PHE A 16 8.96 4.81 -0.30
CA PHE A 16 9.02 6.07 0.44
C PHE A 16 10.45 6.48 0.78
N ILE A 17 11.29 5.53 1.21
CA ILE A 17 12.70 5.76 1.50
C ILE A 17 13.45 6.17 0.23
N LEU A 18 13.23 5.49 -0.89
CA LEU A 18 13.88 5.80 -2.17
C LEU A 18 13.51 7.19 -2.68
N ILE A 19 12.23 7.57 -2.64
CA ILE A 19 11.80 8.92 -3.01
C ILE A 19 12.43 9.96 -2.08
N THR A 20 12.40 9.73 -0.77
CA THR A 20 12.93 10.70 0.20
C THR A 20 14.44 10.88 0.03
N ILE A 21 15.20 9.80 -0.22
CA ILE A 21 16.65 9.88 -0.52
C ILE A 21 16.89 10.58 -1.86
N GLY A 22 16.07 10.28 -2.88
CA GLY A 22 16.14 10.93 -4.18
C GLY A 22 15.91 12.44 -4.07
N GLU A 23 14.85 12.85 -3.39
CA GLU A 23 14.59 14.26 -3.11
C GLU A 23 15.71 14.89 -2.29
N LEU A 24 16.26 14.21 -1.27
CA LEU A 24 17.38 14.73 -0.49
C LEU A 24 18.65 14.97 -1.33
N TYR A 25 18.88 14.17 -2.38
CA TYR A 25 20.05 14.29 -3.24
C TYR A 25 19.84 15.27 -4.41
N TYR A 26 18.64 15.30 -4.99
CA TYR A 26 18.35 16.05 -6.23
C TYR A 26 17.54 17.34 -6.01
N GLU A 27 16.69 17.40 -4.98
CA GLU A 27 15.91 18.59 -4.65
C GLU A 27 16.43 19.21 -3.34
N HIS A 28 16.70 20.52 -3.33
CA HIS A 28 17.13 21.21 -2.10
C HIS A 28 16.07 21.22 -0.97
N LYS A 29 14.87 20.67 -1.21
CA LYS A 29 13.78 20.60 -0.25
C LYS A 29 12.97 19.32 -0.43
N ILE A 30 12.78 18.59 0.67
CA ILE A 30 11.96 17.38 0.72
C ILE A 30 10.48 17.76 0.75
N GLN A 31 9.67 17.19 -0.14
CA GLN A 31 8.23 17.41 -0.21
C GLN A 31 7.47 16.42 0.69
N TRP A 32 7.67 16.57 2.01
CA TRP A 32 7.14 15.65 3.02
C TRP A 32 5.64 15.37 2.89
N GLU A 33 4.81 16.39 2.68
CA GLU A 33 3.36 16.23 2.56
C GLU A 33 2.97 15.34 1.38
N LYS A 34 3.58 15.59 0.22
CA LYS A 34 3.33 14.81 -1.00
C LYS A 34 3.79 13.37 -0.84
N ASN A 35 4.96 13.16 -0.26
CA ASN A 35 5.52 11.82 -0.04
C ASN A 35 4.71 11.02 0.97
N LEU A 36 4.27 11.65 2.05
CA LEU A 36 3.37 11.04 3.04
C LEU A 36 2.02 10.70 2.44
N PHE A 37 1.46 11.58 1.61
CA PHE A 37 0.20 11.32 0.93
C PHE A 37 0.28 10.12 -0.01
N ILE A 38 1.34 10.03 -0.81
CA ILE A 38 1.60 8.88 -1.71
C ILE A 38 1.80 7.60 -0.89
N PHE A 39 2.55 7.66 0.22
CA PHE A 39 2.78 6.52 1.11
C PHE A 39 1.47 6.01 1.70
N ILE A 40 0.68 6.88 2.33
CA ILE A 40 -0.62 6.50 2.94
C ILE A 40 -1.58 5.98 1.86
N GLY A 41 -1.66 6.66 0.71
CA GLY A 41 -2.48 6.23 -0.42
C GLY A 41 -2.13 4.82 -0.90
N SER A 42 -0.83 4.52 -1.04
CA SER A 42 -0.37 3.20 -1.47
C SER A 42 -0.74 2.08 -0.47
N ILE A 43 -0.68 2.36 0.84
CA ILE A 43 -1.11 1.41 1.87
C ILE A 43 -2.61 1.14 1.76
N ILE A 44 -3.43 2.20 1.64
CA ILE A 44 -4.89 2.09 1.50
C ILE A 44 -5.24 1.23 0.28
N VAL A 45 -4.59 1.47 -0.86
CA VAL A 45 -4.82 0.72 -2.10
C VAL A 45 -4.50 -0.77 -1.90
N ILE A 46 -3.37 -1.11 -1.29
CA ILE A 46 -3.00 -2.52 -1.01
C ILE A 46 -4.05 -3.19 -0.12
N TYR A 47 -4.53 -2.51 0.92
CA TYR A 47 -5.58 -3.04 1.79
C TYR A 47 -6.91 -3.21 1.06
N LEU A 48 -7.28 -2.26 0.20
CA LEU A 48 -8.50 -2.32 -0.61
C LEU A 48 -8.47 -3.55 -1.54
N PHE A 49 -7.37 -3.77 -2.25
CA PHE A 49 -7.21 -4.95 -3.11
C PHE A 49 -7.20 -6.25 -2.31
N ALA A 50 -6.53 -6.28 -1.15
CA ALA A 50 -6.55 -7.44 -0.28
C ALA A 50 -7.98 -7.76 0.22
N PHE A 51 -8.75 -6.73 0.58
CA PHE A 51 -10.15 -6.86 0.98
C PHE A 51 -11.01 -7.39 -0.16
N LEU A 52 -10.90 -6.81 -1.36
CA LEU A 52 -11.62 -7.25 -2.55
C LEU A 52 -11.24 -8.67 -2.95
N TYR A 53 -9.97 -9.03 -2.85
CA TYR A 53 -9.49 -10.39 -3.13
C TYR A 53 -10.08 -11.40 -2.14
N GLU A 54 -10.10 -11.10 -0.85
CA GLU A 54 -10.73 -11.95 0.16
C GLU A 54 -12.26 -12.03 -0.03
N TRP A 55 -12.89 -10.91 -0.39
CA TRP A 55 -14.32 -10.86 -0.70
C TRP A 55 -14.66 -11.72 -1.92
N ALA A 56 -13.86 -11.64 -2.99
CA ALA A 56 -14.02 -12.48 -4.19
C ALA A 56 -13.71 -13.96 -3.92
N LYS A 57 -12.85 -14.26 -2.93
CA LYS A 57 -12.48 -15.62 -2.55
C LYS A 57 -13.48 -16.30 -1.62
N LYS A 58 -14.32 -15.53 -0.91
CA LYS A 58 -15.50 -16.11 -0.26
C LYS A 58 -16.32 -16.76 -1.39
N PRO A 59 -16.57 -18.07 -1.33
CA PRO A 59 -17.32 -18.72 -2.38
C PRO A 59 -18.65 -18.01 -2.48
N TYR A 60 -19.10 -17.85 -3.72
CA TYR A 60 -20.44 -17.42 -4.11
C TYR A 60 -21.46 -18.44 -3.55
N SER A 61 -21.57 -18.59 -2.23
CA SER A 61 -22.56 -19.44 -1.55
C SER A 61 -23.89 -18.71 -1.41
N TYR A 62 -24.04 -17.56 -2.07
CA TYR A 62 -25.34 -16.99 -2.34
C TYR A 62 -25.99 -17.85 -3.43
N LYS A 63 -26.67 -18.92 -3.01
CA LYS A 63 -27.45 -19.90 -3.79
C LYS A 63 -26.65 -21.05 -4.43
N LYS A 64 -26.29 -22.03 -3.60
CA LYS A 64 -26.65 -23.43 -3.91
C LYS A 64 -27.41 -23.93 -2.70
N GLU A 65 -28.71 -24.12 -2.92
CA GLU A 65 -29.73 -24.84 -2.14
C GLU A 65 -29.37 -25.27 -0.71
#